data_AF-A0A0Q7XVF7-F1
#
_entry.id   AF-A0A0Q7XVF7-F1
#
_cell.length_a   1.000
_cell.length_b   1.000
_cell.length_c   1.000
_cell.angle_alpha   90.00
_cell.angle_beta   90.00
_cell.angle_gamma   90.00
#
_symmetry.space_group_name_H-M   'P 1'
#
loop_
_entity.id
_entity.type
_entity.pdbx_description
1 polymer ?
#
loop_
_entity_poly.entity_id
_entity_poly.type
_entity_poly.pdbx_seq_one_letter_code
_entity_poly.pdbx_strand_id
1 'polypeptide(L)'
;MTEHLQELSGNGRLSLGGEESSVGYKLVATQQPDQQIVVAVSVMAPRDWLLKQGFEREATLHREAGEDLDVALDGQLDVSHPVSVTLRSEDQTFSSLEAARAAFPELGRMRD
;
A
#
# COMPACT_ATOMS: atom_id res chain seq x y z
N MET A 1 -17.23 3.96 -14.39
CA MET A 1 -15.84 3.60 -14.74
C MET A 1 -14.95 4.28 -13.72
N THR A 2 -14.09 3.54 -13.05
CA THR A 2 -13.07 4.13 -12.16
C THR A 2 -11.97 4.71 -13.02
N GLU A 3 -11.72 6.01 -12.89
CA GLU A 3 -10.63 6.67 -13.59
C GLU A 3 -9.36 6.53 -12.75
N HIS A 4 -8.31 5.99 -13.35
CA HIS A 4 -7.00 5.98 -12.72
C HIS A 4 -6.46 7.41 -12.69
N LEU A 5 -6.33 7.99 -11.50
CA LEU A 5 -5.81 9.35 -11.35
C LEU A 5 -4.29 9.34 -11.31
N GLN A 6 -3.72 8.50 -10.44
CA GLN A 6 -2.29 8.54 -10.16
C GLN A 6 -1.78 7.21 -9.59
N GLU A 7 -0.59 6.81 -10.02
CA GLU A 7 0.19 5.76 -9.37
C GLU A 7 1.55 6.28 -8.93
N LEU A 8 1.96 5.93 -7.72
CA LEU A 8 3.29 6.19 -7.20
C LEU A 8 3.87 4.91 -6.63
N SER A 9 5.18 4.73 -6.82
CA SER A 9 5.93 3.67 -6.16
C SER A 9 6.87 4.31 -5.15
N GLY A 10 6.84 3.82 -3.91
CA GLY A 10 7.67 4.25 -2.80
C GLY A 10 8.43 3.09 -2.19
N ASN A 11 9.41 3.42 -1.35
CA ASN A 11 10.15 2.48 -0.55
C ASN A 11 9.76 2.66 0.92
N GLY A 12 9.51 1.55 1.59
CA GLY A 12 9.11 1.53 3.00
C GLY A 12 9.77 0.37 3.74
N ARG A 13 9.47 0.28 5.03
CA ARG A 13 9.89 -0.83 5.88
C ARG A 13 8.66 -1.56 6.38
N LEU A 14 8.59 -2.85 6.14
CA LEU A 14 7.55 -3.69 6.69
C LEU A 14 8.03 -4.23 8.03
N SER A 15 7.32 -3.90 9.09
CA SER A 15 7.57 -4.42 10.43
C SER A 15 6.58 -5.56 10.73
N LEU A 16 7.11 -6.72 11.08
CA LEU A 16 6.33 -7.91 11.41
C LEU A 16 7.10 -8.75 12.42
N GLY A 17 6.44 -9.14 13.51
CA GLY A 17 7.04 -10.01 14.53
C GLY A 17 8.30 -9.43 15.20
N GLY A 18 8.55 -8.12 15.08
CA GLY A 18 9.75 -7.45 15.57
C GLY A 18 10.94 -7.43 14.60
N GLU A 19 10.79 -7.97 13.38
CA GLU A 19 11.75 -7.74 12.29
C GLU A 19 11.23 -6.68 11.31
N GLU A 20 12.14 -5.86 10.80
CA GLU A 20 11.87 -4.88 9.74
C GLU A 20 12.55 -5.32 8.44
N SER A 21 11.83 -5.26 7.32
CA SER A 21 12.39 -5.52 6.00
C SER A 21 12.12 -4.37 5.04
N SER A 22 13.12 -3.98 4.25
CA SER A 22 12.96 -2.98 3.21
C SER A 22 12.12 -3.54 2.07
N VAL A 23 10.96 -2.94 1.84
CA VAL A 23 9.98 -3.37 0.83
C VAL A 23 9.62 -2.21 -0.08
N GLY A 24 9.25 -2.52 -1.33
CA GLY A 24 8.64 -1.56 -2.22
C GLY A 24 7.14 -1.55 -2.03
N TYR A 25 6.51 -0.38 -2.00
CA TYR A 25 5.05 -0.26 -2.04
C TYR A 25 4.60 0.64 -3.17
N LYS A 26 3.35 0.47 -3.58
CA LYS A 26 2.70 1.19 -4.66
C LYS A 26 1.41 1.79 -4.15
N LEU A 27 1.26 3.09 -4.34
CA LEU A 27 0.02 3.82 -4.10
C LEU A 27 -0.70 3.97 -5.43
N VAL A 28 -2.00 3.71 -5.43
CA VAL A 28 -2.86 3.88 -6.60
C VAL A 28 -4.06 4.72 -6.16
N ALA A 29 -4.10 5.96 -6.63
CA ALA A 29 -5.25 6.84 -6.48
C ALA A 29 -6.18 6.67 -7.70
N THR A 30 -7.43 6.33 -7.45
CA THR A 30 -8.47 6.21 -8.47
C THR A 30 -9.64 7.12 -8.12
N GLN A 31 -10.26 7.74 -9.12
CA GLN A 31 -11.49 8.49 -8.97
C GLN A 31 -12.67 7.58 -9.29
N GLN A 32 -13.56 7.44 -8.32
CA GLN A 32 -14.86 6.82 -8.48
C GLN A 32 -15.81 7.77 -9.23
N PRO A 33 -16.84 7.23 -9.90
CA PRO A 33 -17.84 8.04 -10.58
C PRO A 33 -18.60 9.00 -9.65
N ASP A 34 -18.58 8.76 -8.34
CA ASP A 34 -19.16 9.64 -7.30
C ASP A 34 -18.24 10.83 -6.93
N GLN A 35 -17.20 11.12 -7.72
CA GLN A 35 -16.14 12.10 -7.41
C GLN A 35 -15.31 11.77 -6.15
N GLN A 36 -15.47 10.56 -5.61
CA GLN A 36 -14.69 10.07 -4.49
C GLN A 36 -13.32 9.59 -4.96
N ILE A 37 -12.26 9.93 -4.22
CA ILE A 37 -10.90 9.47 -4.49
C ILE A 37 -10.62 8.27 -3.61
N VAL A 38 -10.38 7.11 -4.22
CA VAL A 38 -9.99 5.89 -3.53
C VAL A 38 -8.48 5.72 -3.68
N VAL A 39 -7.79 5.70 -2.55
CA VAL A 39 -6.35 5.44 -2.48
C VAL A 39 -6.15 4.01 -2.00
N ALA A 40 -5.58 3.18 -2.86
CA ALA A 40 -5.17 1.82 -2.54
C ALA A 40 -3.65 1.76 -2.37
N VAL A 41 -3.17 1.18 -1.28
CA VAL A 41 -1.75 0.91 -1.06
C VAL A 41 -1.49 -0.58 -1.27
N SER A 42 -0.46 -0.91 -2.04
CA SER A 42 -0.06 -2.27 -2.38
C SER A 42 1.43 -2.45 -2.11
N VAL A 43 1.79 -3.28 -1.14
CA VAL A 43 3.18 -3.55 -0.74
C VAL A 43 3.66 -4.84 -1.36
N MET A 44 4.79 -4.81 -2.05
CA MET A 44 5.46 -6.01 -2.55
C MET A 44 6.44 -6.52 -1.50
N ALA A 45 6.10 -7.62 -0.85
CA ALA A 45 6.93 -8.26 0.17
C ALA A 45 7.30 -9.70 -0.25
N PRO A 46 8.54 -10.16 0.04
CA PRO A 46 8.92 -11.54 -0.24
C PRO A 46 8.13 -12.50 0.64
N ARG A 47 7.50 -13.50 0.02
CA ARG A 47 6.65 -14.48 0.72
C ARG A 47 7.45 -15.25 1.78
N ASP A 48 8.66 -15.65 1.43
CA ASP A 48 9.52 -16.41 2.34
C ASP A 48 9.88 -15.62 3.59
N TRP A 49 10.00 -14.29 3.52
CA TRP A 49 10.20 -13.46 4.70
C TRP A 49 8.94 -13.40 5.56
N LEU A 50 7.77 -13.16 4.96
CA LEU A 50 6.49 -13.16 5.67
C LEU A 50 6.26 -14.49 6.39
N LEU A 51 6.42 -15.62 5.69
CA LEU A 51 6.29 -16.95 6.28
C LEU A 51 7.31 -17.19 7.40
N LYS A 52 8.56 -16.72 7.23
CA LYS A 52 9.61 -16.86 8.24
C LYS A 52 9.30 -16.07 9.52
N GLN A 53 8.68 -14.90 9.40
CA GLN A 53 8.25 -14.08 10.52
C GLN A 53 6.94 -14.54 11.16
N GLY A 54 6.27 -15.55 10.60
CA GLY A 54 4.96 -15.98 11.06
C GLY A 54 3.86 -14.98 10.70
N PHE A 55 3.93 -14.36 9.52
CA PHE A 55 2.86 -13.50 9.01
C PHE A 55 1.52 -14.24 9.03
N GLU A 56 0.64 -13.84 9.93
CA GLU A 56 -0.69 -14.42 10.04
C GLU A 56 -1.58 -13.82 8.96
N ARG A 57 -1.86 -12.51 9.05
CA ARG A 57 -2.67 -11.75 8.07
C ARG A 57 -2.41 -10.25 8.02
N GLU A 58 -1.76 -9.68 9.04
CA GLU A 58 -1.60 -8.24 9.23
C GLU A 58 -0.12 -7.93 9.46
N ALA A 59 0.37 -6.85 8.86
CA ALA A 59 1.71 -6.32 9.06
C ALA A 59 1.67 -4.79 9.05
N THR A 60 2.65 -4.17 9.69
CA THR A 60 2.71 -2.70 9.76
C THR A 60 3.73 -2.20 8.74
N LEU A 61 3.27 -1.44 7.74
CA LEU A 61 4.11 -0.75 6.79
C LEU A 61 4.49 0.63 7.32
N HIS A 62 5.77 0.82 7.60
CA HIS A 62 6.37 2.12 7.84
C HIS A 62 6.76 2.76 6.52
N ARG A 63 6.06 3.85 6.15
CA ARG A 63 6.35 4.63 4.94
C ARG A 63 7.36 5.71 5.28
N GLU A 64 8.35 5.95 4.41
CA GLU A 64 9.31 7.05 4.65
C GLU A 64 8.67 8.43 4.47
N ALA A 65 7.61 8.53 3.66
CA ALA A 65 6.99 9.79 3.31
C ALA A 65 5.66 10.05 4.02
N GLY A 66 5.22 9.19 4.94
CA GLY A 66 3.92 9.32 5.61
C GLY A 66 3.82 8.53 6.92
N GLU A 67 2.59 8.37 7.41
CA GLU A 67 2.26 7.59 8.61
C GLU A 67 2.38 6.08 8.41
N ASP A 68 2.49 5.34 9.49
CA ASP A 68 2.45 3.89 9.47
C ASP A 68 1.08 3.42 8.97
N LEU A 69 1.04 2.35 8.18
CA LEU A 69 -0.20 1.76 7.70
C LEU A 69 -0.23 0.27 7.99
N ASP A 70 -1.33 -0.20 8.54
CA ASP A 70 -1.61 -1.62 8.59
C ASP A 70 -1.96 -2.13 7.20
N VAL A 71 -1.21 -3.13 6.78
CA VAL A 71 -1.39 -3.81 5.50
C VAL A 71 -1.75 -5.26 5.77
N ALA A 72 -2.78 -5.73 5.10
CA ALA A 72 -3.23 -7.10 5.17
C ALA A 72 -3.07 -7.76 3.80
N LEU A 73 -3.03 -9.09 3.78
CA LEU A 73 -3.10 -9.79 2.50
C LEU A 73 -4.56 -9.80 2.02
N ASP A 74 -4.93 -8.82 1.19
CA ASP A 74 -6.23 -8.79 0.49
C ASP A 74 -6.16 -9.68 -0.75
N GLY A 75 -6.22 -10.99 -0.53
CA GLY A 75 -6.19 -11.99 -1.59
C GLY A 75 -5.83 -13.38 -1.10
N GLN A 76 -6.29 -14.39 -1.82
CA GLN A 76 -5.83 -15.75 -1.64
C GLN A 76 -4.42 -15.85 -2.24
N LEU A 77 -3.48 -16.37 -1.46
CA LEU A 77 -2.09 -16.57 -1.86
C LEU A 77 -2.05 -17.62 -2.99
N ASP A 78 -2.22 -17.17 -4.23
CA ASP A 78 -2.29 -18.05 -5.38
C ASP A 78 -0.90 -18.59 -5.72
N VAL A 79 -0.76 -19.92 -5.77
CA VAL A 79 0.51 -20.65 -5.90
C VAL A 79 1.21 -20.45 -7.25
N SER A 80 0.64 -19.64 -8.14
CA SER A 80 1.28 -19.19 -9.37
C SER A 80 2.07 -17.88 -9.19
N HIS A 81 2.06 -17.28 -8.00
CA HIS A 81 2.77 -16.04 -7.74
C HIS A 81 4.30 -16.26 -7.65
N PRO A 82 5.09 -15.31 -8.18
CA PRO A 82 6.54 -15.30 -8.03
C PRO A 82 6.95 -15.10 -6.56
N VAL A 83 8.26 -15.11 -6.29
CA VAL A 83 8.90 -14.96 -4.95
C VAL A 83 8.33 -13.84 -4.05
N SER A 84 7.61 -12.87 -4.61
CA SER A 84 6.98 -11.75 -3.89
C SER A 84 5.45 -11.81 -3.94
N VAL A 85 4.81 -11.60 -2.80
CA VAL A 85 3.36 -11.40 -2.66
C VAL A 85 3.04 -9.91 -2.53
N THR A 86 1.80 -9.54 -2.84
CA THR A 86 1.31 -8.16 -2.68
C THR A 86 0.37 -8.08 -1.49
N LEU A 87 0.75 -7.33 -0.46
CA LEU A 87 -0.11 -6.95 0.66
C LEU A 87 -0.87 -5.67 0.26
N ARG A 88 -2.07 -5.47 0.76
CA ARG A 88 -2.85 -4.24 0.54
C ARG A 88 -3.28 -3.63 1.86
N SER A 89 -3.27 -2.30 1.95
CA SER A 89 -3.97 -1.63 3.06
C SER A 89 -5.46 -1.60 2.79
N GLU A 90 -6.24 -1.30 3.81
CA GLU A 90 -7.63 -0.88 3.65
C GLU A 90 -7.69 0.30 2.65
N ASP A 91 -8.62 0.23 1.71
CA ASP A 91 -8.84 1.29 0.73
C ASP A 91 -9.42 2.52 1.41
N GLN A 92 -8.67 3.62 1.36
CA GLN A 92 -9.12 4.88 1.95
C GLN A 92 -9.86 5.70 0.91
N THR A 93 -11.13 5.97 1.19
CA THR A 93 -11.99 6.79 0.34
C THR A 93 -12.02 8.22 0.87
N PHE A 94 -11.66 9.17 0.02
CA PHE A 94 -11.65 10.59 0.30
C PHE A 94 -12.67 11.32 -0.56
N SER A 95 -13.24 12.39 -0.03
CA SER A 95 -14.17 13.26 -0.77
C SER A 95 -13.47 14.15 -1.81
N SER A 96 -12.14 14.26 -1.77
CA SER A 96 -11.36 15.10 -2.70
C SER A 96 -9.88 14.70 -2.71
N LEU A 97 -9.19 15.02 -3.81
CA LEU A 97 -7.76 14.76 -3.95
C LEU A 97 -6.92 15.52 -2.90
N GLU A 98 -7.36 16.70 -2.46
CA GLU A 98 -6.67 17.44 -1.38
C GLU A 98 -6.71 16.69 -0.04
N ALA A 99 -7.85 16.07 0.30
CA ALA A 99 -7.97 15.23 1.50
C ALA A 99 -7.10 13.98 1.38
N ALA A 100 -7.07 13.35 0.21
CA ALA A 100 -6.17 12.24 -0.09
C ALA A 100 -4.69 12.68 0.04
N ARG A 101 -4.31 13.86 -0.45
CA ARG A 101 -2.96 14.42 -0.33
C ARG A 101 -2.59 14.80 1.11
N ALA A 102 -3.57 15.12 1.94
CA ALA A 102 -3.32 15.38 3.37
C ALA A 102 -2.93 14.09 4.10
N ALA A 103 -3.59 12.97 3.81
CA ALA A 103 -3.24 11.65 4.36
C ALA A 103 -2.03 11.00 3.67
N PHE A 104 -1.85 11.29 2.38
CA PHE A 104 -0.80 10.76 1.53
C PHE A 104 -0.05 11.93 0.87
N PRO A 105 0.84 12.63 1.61
CA PRO A 105 1.60 13.76 1.07
C PRO A 105 2.47 13.38 -0.14
N GLU A 106 2.75 12.09 -0.28
CA GLU A 106 3.42 11.44 -1.42
C GLU A 106 2.70 11.69 -2.76
N LEU A 107 1.35 11.65 -2.76
CA LEU A 107 0.51 11.98 -3.92
C LEU A 107 0.69 13.45 -4.33
N GLY A 108 1.07 14.30 -3.37
CA GLY A 108 1.27 15.72 -3.61
C GLY A 108 2.64 16.13 -4.07
N ARG A 109 3.64 15.24 -4.05
CA ARG A 109 5.07 15.59 -4.20
C ARG A 109 5.58 15.64 -5.64
N MET A 110 4.82 15.20 -6.64
CA MET A 110 5.25 15.28 -8.04
C MET A 110 4.66 16.52 -8.72
N ARG A 111 5.23 17.68 -8.41
CA ARG A 111 5.15 18.87 -9.27
C ARG A 111 6.40 19.72 -9.09
N ASP A 112 7.38 19.48 -9.95
CA ASP A 112 8.05 20.54 -10.71
C ASP A 112 8.56 19.97 -12.04
#